data_AF-A0A5K1AWE9-F1
#
_entry.id   AF-A0A5K1AWE9-F1
#
_cell.length_a   1.000
_cell.length_b   1.000
_cell.length_c   1.000
_cell.angle_alpha   90.00
_cell.angle_beta   90.00
_cell.angle_gamma   90.00
#
_symmetry.space_group_name_H-M   'P 1'
#
loop_
_entity.id
_entity.type
_entity.pdbx_description
1 polymer ?
#
loop_
_entity_poly.entity_id
_entity_poly.type
_entity_poly.pdbx_seq_one_letter_code
_entity_poly.pdbx_strand_id
1 'polypeptide(L)'
;MEVIRIYAHPKYKHRTKSKKKYQAHNTHNQINVILQFEKSRPISKTKTRLAITVVAKNKLKTPEATGARSIIGSSPALFSFWFILSLLLLLHLLVNCG
;
A
#
# COMPACT_ATOMS: atom_id res chain seq x y z
N MET A 1 17.84 -13.27 8.34
CA MET A 1 16.67 -12.54 7.80
C MET A 1 15.71 -13.52 7.13
N GLU A 2 14.41 -13.24 7.13
CA GLU A 2 13.38 -14.07 6.50
C GLU A 2 12.89 -13.45 5.19
N VAL A 3 12.83 -14.25 4.12
CA VAL A 3 12.26 -13.85 2.84
C VAL A 3 10.99 -14.66 2.61
N ILE A 4 9.88 -13.96 2.41
CA ILE A 4 8.58 -14.54 2.07
C ILE A 4 8.43 -14.51 0.55
N ARG A 5 8.06 -15.64 -0.05
CA ARG A 5 7.75 -15.76 -1.47
C ARG A 5 6.34 -16.31 -1.62
N ILE A 6 5.57 -15.73 -2.53
CA ILE A 6 4.24 -16.22 -2.88
C ILE A 6 4.38 -16.97 -4.20
N TYR A 7 3.94 -18.22 -4.25
CA TYR A 7 3.90 -19.02 -5.48
C TYR A 7 2.52 -19.66 -5.65
N ALA A 8 2.16 -19.97 -6.89
CA ALA A 8 0.95 -20.73 -7.17
C ALA A 8 1.20 -22.21 -6.85
N HIS A 9 0.30 -22.85 -6.11
CA HIS A 9 0.42 -24.28 -5.83
C HIS A 9 0.29 -25.07 -7.15
N PRO A 10 1.16 -26.07 -7.41
CA PRO A 10 1.23 -26.72 -8.73
C PRO A 10 -0.07 -27.45 -9.11
N LYS A 11 -0.76 -28.04 -8.12
CA LYS A 11 -2.02 -28.77 -8.34
C LYS A 11 -3.29 -27.94 -8.11
N TYR A 12 -3.22 -26.87 -7.31
CA TYR A 12 -4.41 -26.18 -6.79
C TYR A 12 -4.23 -24.67 -7.01
N LYS A 13 -5.29 -23.94 -7.37
CA LYS A 13 -5.17 -22.53 -7.81
C LYS A 13 -4.96 -21.50 -6.69
N HIS A 14 -4.71 -21.92 -5.45
CA HIS A 14 -4.41 -20.99 -4.36
C HIS A 14 -2.92 -20.60 -4.36
N ARG A 15 -2.64 -19.42 -3.78
CA ARG A 15 -1.29 -18.89 -3.64
C ARG A 15 -0.76 -19.17 -2.23
N THR A 16 0.31 -19.95 -2.14
CA THR A 16 0.92 -20.33 -0.86
C THR A 16 2.16 -19.49 -0.61
N LYS A 17 2.38 -19.13 0.66
CA LYS A 17 3.57 -18.40 1.12
C LYS A 17 4.65 -19.42 1.54
N SER A 18 5.83 -19.37 0.93
CA SER A 18 7.02 -20.04 1.43
C SER A 18 7.96 -19.05 2.11
N LYS A 19 8.46 -19.44 3.27
CA LYS A 19 9.42 -18.67 4.06
C LYS A 19 10.79 -19.33 3.93
N LYS A 20 11.82 -18.55 3.60
CA LYS A 20 13.21 -19.02 3.63
C LYS A 20 14.08 -18.03 4.39
N LYS A 21 14.82 -18.53 5.37
CA LYS A 21 15.79 -17.76 6.13
C LYS A 21 17.11 -17.70 5.34
N TYR A 22 17.68 -16.50 5.25
CA TYR A 22 18.97 -16.26 4.63
C TYR A 22 19.89 -15.53 5.61
N GLN A 23 21.18 -15.86 5.55
CA GLN A 23 22.25 -15.08 6.16
C GLN A 23 22.80 -14.12 5.10
N ALA A 24 22.81 -12.83 5.41
CA ALA A 24 23.36 -11.80 4.54
C ALA A 24 24.60 -11.18 5.16
N HIS A 25 25.49 -10.67 4.31
CA HIS A 25 26.62 -9.86 4.73
C HIS A 25 26.24 -8.38 4.72
N ASN A 26 26.65 -7.66 5.76
CA ASN A 26 26.51 -6.21 5.90
C ASN A 26 27.82 -5.66 6.47
N THR A 27 28.46 -4.71 5.79
CA THR A 27 29.76 -4.16 6.20
C THR A 27 29.63 -3.23 7.41
N HIS A 28 28.53 -2.47 7.51
CA HIS A 28 28.36 -1.43 8.54
C HIS A 28 27.41 -1.84 9.66
N ASN A 29 26.92 -3.09 9.66
CA ASN A 29 26.01 -3.65 10.68
C ASN A 29 24.76 -2.79 11.00
N GLN A 30 24.36 -1.88 10.12
CA GLN A 30 23.11 -1.13 10.24
C GLN A 30 21.94 -2.05 9.88
N ILE A 31 21.18 -2.48 10.88
CA ILE A 31 20.07 -3.42 10.70
C ILE A 31 18.77 -2.64 10.56
N ASN A 32 18.36 -2.37 9.32
CA ASN A 32 17.02 -1.85 9.04
C ASN A 32 16.01 -3.01 8.96
N VAL A 33 14.77 -2.74 9.35
CA VAL A 33 13.68 -3.73 9.41
C VAL A 33 13.32 -4.29 8.02
N ILE A 34 13.50 -3.51 6.95
CA ILE A 34 13.19 -3.90 5.57
C ILE A 34 14.44 -3.73 4.69
N LEU A 35 14.91 -4.84 4.11
CA LEU A 35 16.13 -4.92 3.31
C LEU A 35 15.86 -5.63 1.98
N GLN A 36 16.44 -5.12 0.90
CA GLN A 36 16.54 -5.82 -0.37
C GLN A 36 17.84 -6.63 -0.39
N PHE A 37 17.84 -7.71 -1.16
CA PHE A 37 19.02 -8.57 -1.30
C PHE A 37 19.51 -8.57 -2.74
N GLU A 38 20.79 -8.30 -2.91
CA GLU A 38 21.48 -8.48 -4.19
C GLU A 38 22.36 -9.73 -4.12
N LYS A 39 22.55 -10.38 -5.28
CA LYS A 39 23.49 -11.50 -5.42
C LYS A 39 24.91 -10.93 -5.43
N SER A 40 25.80 -11.48 -4.63
CA SER A 40 27.21 -11.07 -4.61
C SER A 40 28.13 -12.26 -4.86
N ARG A 41 29.45 -11.99 -4.91
CA ARG A 41 30.44 -13.06 -4.69
C ARG A 41 30.16 -13.75 -3.34
N PRO A 42 30.37 -15.06 -3.24
CA PRO A 42 30.24 -15.76 -1.96
C PRO A 42 31.27 -15.18 -0.98
N ILE A 43 30.80 -14.67 0.16
CA ILE A 43 31.68 -14.14 1.23
C ILE A 43 31.98 -15.24 2.24
N SER A 44 31.06 -16.19 2.42
CA SER A 44 31.26 -17.41 3.19
C SER A 44 30.39 -18.53 2.62
N LYS A 45 30.40 -19.70 3.27
CA LYS A 45 29.58 -20.87 2.90
C LYS A 45 28.09 -20.53 2.76
N THR A 46 27.57 -19.62 3.58
CA THR A 46 26.13 -19.29 3.62
C THR A 46 25.84 -17.85 3.21
N LYS A 47 26.77 -16.92 3.45
CA LYS A 47 26.59 -15.49 3.15
C LYS A 47 26.95 -15.20 1.70
N THR A 48 25.98 -15.38 0.82
CA THR A 48 26.09 -15.15 -0.64
C THR A 48 25.32 -13.91 -1.12
N ARG A 49 24.72 -13.17 -0.18
CA ARG A 49 23.88 -12.02 -0.48
C ARG A 49 24.33 -10.81 0.31
N LEU A 50 24.35 -9.66 -0.37
CA LEU A 50 24.53 -8.35 0.24
C LEU A 50 23.17 -7.76 0.60
N ALA A 51 23.10 -7.15 1.78
CA ALA A 51 21.92 -6.44 2.24
C ALA A 51 21.97 -4.98 1.77
N ILE A 52 21.00 -4.57 0.97
CA ILE A 52 20.83 -3.19 0.50
C ILE A 52 19.66 -2.58 1.25
N THR A 53 19.88 -1.40 1.81
CA THR A 53 18.84 -0.63 2.50
C THR A 53 17.81 -0.16 1.48
N VAL A 54 16.55 -0.52 1.71
CA VAL A 54 15.44 -0.02 0.89
C VAL A 54 14.95 1.25 1.53
N VAL A 55 15.29 2.39 0.93
CA VAL A 55 14.50 3.60 1.18
C VAL A 55 13.17 3.35 0.48
N ALA A 56 12.09 3.21 1.24
CA ALA A 56 10.75 2.93 0.72
C ALA A 56 10.35 4.01 -0.30
N LYS A 57 10.58 3.76 -1.58
CA LYS A 57 10.01 4.55 -2.66
C LYS A 57 8.57 4.10 -2.82
N ASN A 58 7.70 4.56 -1.91
CA ASN A 58 6.26 4.51 -2.11
C ASN A 58 5.91 5.38 -3.32
N LYS A 59 6.04 4.83 -4.54
CA LYS A 59 5.16 5.19 -5.64
C LYS A 59 4.18 4.05 -5.78
N LEU A 60 3.02 4.22 -5.14
CA LEU A 60 1.81 3.48 -5.45
C LEU A 60 1.67 3.43 -6.97
N LYS A 61 1.87 2.25 -7.57
CA LYS A 61 1.29 1.96 -8.88
C LYS A 61 -0.03 1.27 -8.61
N THR A 62 -1.05 2.09 -8.40
CA THR A 62 -2.43 1.68 -8.67
C THR A 62 -2.47 1.21 -10.13
N PRO A 63 -3.10 0.08 -10.46
CA PRO A 63 -3.38 -0.24 -11.86
C PRO A 63 -4.37 0.79 -12.38
N GLU A 64 -3.84 1.83 -13.00
CA GLU A 64 -4.64 2.80 -13.74
C GLU A 64 -5.13 2.11 -15.01
N ALA A 65 -6.38 1.65 -14.93
CA ALA A 65 -7.22 1.52 -16.10
C ALA A 65 -7.33 2.92 -16.73
N THR A 66 -6.50 3.18 -17.74
CA THR A 66 -6.69 4.33 -18.63
C THR A 66 -7.96 4.08 -19.43
N GLY A 67 -9.08 4.49 -18.85
CA GLY A 67 -10.41 4.47 -19.40
C GLY A 67 -11.21 5.64 -18.82
N ALA A 68 -10.81 6.84 -19.23
CA ALA A 68 -11.58 8.08 -19.24
C ALA A 68 -11.97 8.76 -17.90
N ARG A 69 -11.78 10.09 -17.94
CA ARG A 69 -12.45 11.18 -17.19
C ARG A 69 -11.95 11.50 -15.78
N SER A 70 -11.10 12.53 -15.76
CA SER A 70 -11.18 13.65 -14.83
C SER A 70 -12.64 14.08 -14.57
N ILE A 71 -13.18 13.75 -13.41
CA ILE A 71 -14.22 14.55 -12.78
C ILE A 71 -14.00 14.43 -11.28
N ILE A 72 -13.70 15.55 -10.63
CA ILE A 72 -13.98 15.72 -9.21
C ILE A 72 -15.49 15.55 -9.09
N GLY A 73 -15.94 14.32 -8.85
CA GLY A 73 -17.32 14.00 -8.54
C GLY A 73 -17.55 14.37 -7.09
N SER A 74 -17.73 15.66 -6.82
CA SER A 74 -18.59 16.09 -5.73
C SER A 74 -19.92 15.35 -5.90
N SER A 75 -20.15 14.32 -5.09
CA SER A 75 -21.40 13.55 -5.16
C SER A 75 -22.57 14.53 -4.96
N PRO A 76 -23.38 14.82 -5.99
CA PRO A 76 -24.39 15.88 -5.93
C PRO A 76 -25.48 15.57 -4.90
N ALA A 77 -25.60 14.31 -4.49
CA ALA A 77 -26.53 13.85 -3.46
C ALA A 77 -26.20 14.38 -2.06
N LEU A 78 -24.93 14.65 -1.73
CA LEU A 78 -24.56 15.18 -0.42
C LEU A 78 -24.73 16.70 -0.33
N PHE A 79 -24.59 17.40 -1.46
CA PHE A 79 -24.80 18.84 -1.54
C PHE A 79 -26.28 19.20 -1.45
N SER A 80 -27.16 18.43 -2.09
CA SER A 80 -28.61 18.64 -2.01
C SER A 80 -29.17 18.36 -0.60
N PHE A 81 -28.65 17.34 0.09
CA PHE A 81 -29.15 16.98 1.42
C PHE A 81 -28.88 18.07 2.47
N TRP A 82 -27.69 18.66 2.46
CA TRP A 82 -27.34 19.76 3.36
C TRP A 82 -28.06 21.07 3.02
N PHE A 83 -28.28 21.35 1.73
CA PHE A 83 -29.01 22.53 1.31
C PHE A 83 -30.49 22.46 1.72
N ILE A 84 -31.13 21.30 1.58
CA ILE A 84 -32.52 21.08 2.00
C ILE A 84 -32.65 21.16 3.52
N LEU A 85 -31.72 20.55 4.27
CA LEU A 85 -31.73 20.62 5.74
C LEU A 85 -31.53 22.05 6.25
N SER A 86 -30.68 22.84 5.59
CA SER A 86 -30.47 24.24 5.91
C SER A 86 -31.70 25.10 5.63
N LEU A 87 -32.40 24.89 4.51
CA LEU A 87 -33.61 25.64 4.17
C LEU A 87 -34.76 25.29 5.13
N LEU A 88 -34.90 24.03 5.53
CA LEU A 88 -35.90 23.59 6.48
C LEU A 88 -35.66 24.19 7.89
N LEU A 89 -34.40 24.26 8.33
CA LEU A 89 -34.06 24.90 9.60
C LEU A 89 -34.36 26.40 9.59
N LEU A 90 -34.10 27.08 8.48
CA LEU A 90 -34.40 28.51 8.31
C LEU A 90 -35.91 28.78 8.33
N LEU A 91 -36.71 27.93 7.66
CA LEU A 91 -38.17 28.02 7.69
C LEU A 91 -38.73 27.78 9.10
N HIS A 92 -38.17 26.81 9.83
CA HIS A 92 -38.56 26.54 11.21
C HIS A 92 -38.23 27.70 12.16
N LEU A 93 -37.11 28.41 11.93
CA LEU A 93 -36.78 29.63 12.68
C LEU A 93 -37.73 30.79 12.35
N LEU A 94 -38.14 30.95 11.09
CA LEU A 94 -39.10 31.98 10.68
C LEU A 94 -40.50 31.76 11.28
N VAL A 95 -40.94 30.52 11.42
CA VAL A 95 -42.25 30.19 12.01
C VAL A 95 -42.29 30.34 13.54
N ASN A 96 -41.15 30.21 14.22
CA ASN A 96 -41.08 30.32 15.69
C ASN A 96 -40.65 31.71 16.22
N CYS A 97 -40.36 32.67 15.32
CA CYS A 97 -40.04 34.06 15.68
C CYS A 97 -41.14 35.06 15.30
N GLY A 98 -42.33 34.59 14.92
CA GLY A 98 -43.52 35.42 14.64
C GLY A 98 -44.56 35.34 15.75
#